data_AF-A0A167QP90-F1
#
_entry.id   AF-A0A167QP90-F1
#
_cell.length_a   1.000
_cell.length_b   1.000
_cell.length_c   1.000
_cell.angle_alpha   90.00
_cell.angle_beta   90.00
_cell.angle_gamma   90.00
#
_symmetry.space_group_name_H-M   'P 1'
#
loop_
_entity.id
_entity.type
_entity.pdbx_description
1 polymer ?
#
loop_
_entity_poly.entity_id
_entity_poly.type
_entity_poly.pdbx_seq_one_letter_code
_entity_poly.pdbx_strand_id
1 'polypeptide(L)'
;MVQMGIRKEGDLPITIFMDSDNAFTIMKKDNYAKATKWLDARYHFVRHAVRSGIVSLMLLPSEDSIADALTKPLGRERFEKMRGFMMHNEEKKH
;
A
#
# COMPACT_ATOMS: atom_id res chain seq x y z
N MET A 1 -6.71 15.92 -2.29
CA MET A 1 -7.09 14.62 -1.71
C MET A 1 -6.76 13.54 -2.72
N VAL A 2 -5.94 12.55 -2.36
CA VAL A 2 -5.65 11.39 -3.23
C VAL A 2 -6.68 10.31 -2.89
N GLN A 3 -7.57 10.00 -3.83
CA GLN A 3 -8.62 9.01 -3.67
C GLN A 3 -7.99 7.60 -3.61
N MET A 4 -8.02 6.97 -2.44
CA MET A 4 -7.56 5.58 -2.25
C MET A 4 -8.75 4.63 -2.46
N GLY A 5 -9.02 4.26 -3.72
CA GLY A 5 -10.09 3.32 -4.05
C GLY A 5 -10.21 3.13 -5.57
N ILE A 6 -10.47 1.88 -5.97
CA ILE A 6 -10.65 1.32 -7.33
C ILE A 6 -10.50 2.35 -8.47
N ARG A 7 -9.35 2.29 -9.16
CA ARG A 7 -9.09 3.09 -10.35
C ARG A 7 -9.79 2.49 -11.57
N LYS A 8 -10.13 3.34 -12.55
CA LYS A 8 -10.65 2.87 -13.84
C LYS A 8 -9.56 2.06 -14.56
N GLU A 9 -9.99 1.07 -15.33
CA GLU A 9 -9.12 0.26 -16.17
C GLU A 9 -8.34 1.17 -17.13
N GLY A 10 -7.00 1.16 -17.04
CA GLY A 10 -6.10 1.99 -17.85
C GLY A 10 -5.24 3.01 -17.11
N ASP A 11 -5.51 3.33 -15.84
CA ASP A 11 -4.72 4.29 -15.06
C ASP A 11 -3.42 3.66 -14.50
N LEU A 12 -2.45 3.39 -15.37
CA LEU A 12 -1.09 3.04 -14.98
C LEU A 12 -0.24 4.30 -14.72
N PRO A 13 0.66 4.29 -13.72
CA PRO A 13 0.91 3.19 -12.79
C PRO A 13 -0.14 3.08 -11.67
N ILE A 14 -0.50 1.85 -11.32
CA ILE A 14 -1.31 1.55 -10.13
C ILE A 14 -0.48 1.92 -8.91
N THR A 15 -0.94 2.87 -8.11
CA THR A 15 -0.27 3.25 -6.86
C THR A 15 -0.64 2.26 -5.77
N ILE A 16 0.36 1.52 -5.27
CA ILE A 16 0.22 0.65 -4.10
C ILE A 16 0.89 1.35 -2.93
N PHE A 17 0.13 1.50 -1.84
CA PHE A 17 0.64 2.05 -0.61
C PHE A 17 1.13 0.94 0.33
N MET A 18 2.25 1.21 1.02
CA MET A 18 2.91 0.25 1.91
C MET A 18 3.31 0.93 3.20
N ASP A 19 3.24 0.22 4.32
CA ASP A 19 3.64 0.70 5.65
C ASP A 19 5.02 0.17 6.09
N SER A 20 5.65 -0.69 5.27
CA SER A 20 6.92 -1.34 5.59
C SER A 20 8.08 -0.77 4.78
N ASP A 21 8.96 -0.01 5.46
CA ASP A 21 10.19 0.54 4.89
C ASP A 21 11.14 -0.53 4.36
N ASN A 22 11.22 -1.67 5.06
CA ASN A 22 12.06 -2.79 4.64
C ASN A 22 11.54 -3.39 3.33
N ALA A 23 10.24 -3.67 3.24
CA ALA A 23 9.65 -4.21 2.03
C ALA A 23 9.77 -3.23 0.85
N PHE A 24 9.56 -1.93 1.08
CA PHE A 24 9.77 -0.88 0.07
C PHE A 24 11.23 -0.85 -0.43
N THR A 25 12.19 -0.93 0.48
CA THR A 25 13.61 -0.92 0.15
C THR A 25 14.00 -2.15 -0.66
N ILE A 26 13.51 -3.34 -0.29
CA ILE A 26 13.75 -4.59 -1.02
C ILE A 26 13.14 -4.54 -2.43
N MET A 27 11.96 -3.93 -2.60
CA MET A 27 11.32 -3.82 -3.91
C MET A 27 12.01 -2.80 -4.82
N LYS A 28 12.59 -1.74 -4.25
CA LYS A 28 13.24 -0.65 -5.00
C LYS A 28 14.73 -0.91 -5.27
N LYS A 29 15.45 -1.56 -4.37
CA LYS A 29 16.89 -1.82 -4.47
C LYS A 29 17.15 -3.30 -4.77
N ASP A 30 18.17 -3.56 -5.59
CA ASP A 30 18.69 -4.90 -5.91
C ASP A 30 19.43 -5.58 -4.75
N ASN A 31 19.21 -5.15 -3.51
CA ASN A 31 20.06 -5.53 -2.38
C ASN A 31 19.56 -6.84 -1.75
N TYR A 32 20.06 -7.95 -2.28
CA TYR A 32 19.79 -9.29 -1.79
C TYR A 32 20.60 -9.62 -0.54
N ALA A 33 19.91 -9.97 0.54
CA ALA A 33 20.52 -10.66 1.68
C ALA A 33 20.19 -12.16 1.59
N LYS A 34 21.15 -13.06 1.88
CA LYS A 34 20.90 -14.53 1.88
C LYS A 34 19.68 -14.95 2.74
N ALA A 35 19.35 -14.17 3.77
CA ALA A 35 18.20 -14.39 4.65
C ALA A 35 16.83 -14.10 4.01
N THR A 36 16.77 -13.36 2.90
CA THR A 36 15.52 -13.03 2.19
C THR A 36 15.29 -13.89 0.95
N LYS A 37 16.07 -14.97 0.73
CA LYS A 37 15.95 -15.85 -0.44
C LYS A 37 14.55 -16.49 -0.59
N TRP A 38 13.85 -16.76 0.51
CA TRP A 38 12.49 -17.29 0.48
C TRP A 38 11.46 -16.31 -0.12
N LEU A 39 11.79 -15.02 -0.20
CA LEU A 39 10.98 -14.02 -0.89
C LEU A 39 11.12 -14.03 -2.40
N ASP A 40 12.25 -14.52 -2.93
CA ASP A 40 12.68 -14.25 -4.31
C ASP A 40 11.61 -14.60 -5.36
N ALA A 41 10.99 -15.79 -5.23
CA ALA A 41 9.96 -16.26 -6.15
C ALA A 41 8.71 -15.37 -6.19
N ARG A 42 8.27 -14.80 -5.05
CA ARG A 42 7.10 -13.89 -5.00
C ARG A 42 7.45 -12.46 -5.41
N TYR A 43 8.73 -12.10 -5.30
CA TYR A 43 9.22 -10.73 -5.48
C TYR A 43 9.54 -10.42 -6.93
N HIS A 44 9.86 -11.43 -7.75
CA HIS A 44 10.10 -11.24 -9.18
C HIS A 44 8.89 -10.61 -9.90
N PHE A 45 7.67 -11.03 -9.58
CA PHE A 45 6.47 -10.50 -10.22
C PHE A 45 6.23 -9.02 -9.88
N VAL A 46 6.20 -8.68 -8.59
CA VAL A 46 5.96 -7.31 -8.13
C VAL A 46 7.06 -6.38 -8.63
N ARG A 47 8.30 -6.83 -8.57
CA ARG A 47 9.44 -6.07 -9.04
C ARG A 47 9.41 -5.84 -10.55
N HIS A 48 9.03 -6.85 -11.33
CA HIS A 48 8.80 -6.70 -12.76
C HIS A 48 7.71 -5.66 -13.02
N ALA A 49 6.57 -5.75 -12.33
CA ALA A 49 5.48 -4.78 -12.47
C ALA A 49 5.90 -3.33 -12.12
N VAL A 50 6.73 -3.15 -11.09
CA VAL A 50 7.31 -1.83 -10.73
C VAL A 50 8.27 -1.33 -11.81
N ARG A 51 9.19 -2.18 -12.30
CA ARG A 51 10.15 -1.81 -13.36
C ARG A 51 9.48 -1.53 -14.70
N SER A 52 8.39 -2.24 -15.00
CA SER A 52 7.58 -2.05 -16.21
C SER A 52 6.62 -0.86 -16.11
N GLY A 53 6.61 -0.12 -14.99
CA GLY A 53 5.75 1.05 -14.80
C GLY A 53 4.26 0.71 -14.63
N ILE A 54 3.93 -0.55 -14.37
CA ILE A 54 2.56 -0.99 -14.10
C ILE A 54 2.17 -0.61 -12.68
N VAL A 55 3.12 -0.63 -11.74
CA VAL A 55 2.92 -0.33 -10.33
C VAL A 55 3.88 0.76 -9.86
N SER A 56 3.37 1.70 -9.07
CA SER A 56 4.17 2.66 -8.30
C SER A 56 3.99 2.38 -6.82
N LEU A 57 5.08 2.31 -6.07
CA LEU A 57 5.05 2.09 -4.63
C LEU A 57 5.17 3.41 -3.87
N MET A 58 4.33 3.61 -2.85
CA MET A 58 4.40 4.77 -1.96
C MET A 58 4.37 4.32 -0.50
N LEU A 59 5.25 4.90 0.33
CA LEU A 59 5.23 4.66 1.77
C LEU A 59 4.12 5.48 2.44
N LEU A 60 3.38 4.85 3.33
CA LEU A 60 2.43 5.48 4.23
C LEU A 60 2.88 5.25 5.68
N PRO A 61 2.70 6.23 6.57
CA PRO A 61 2.77 5.98 8.00
C PRO A 61 1.79 4.88 8.41
N SER A 62 2.18 4.00 9.35
CA SER A 62 1.31 2.92 9.81
C SER A 62 -0.03 3.42 10.38
N GLU A 63 -0.04 4.63 10.98
CA GLU A 63 -1.24 5.27 11.52
C GLU A 63 -2.27 5.71 10.46
N ASP A 64 -1.86 5.73 9.19
CA ASP A 64 -2.69 6.07 8.04
C ASP A 64 -2.90 4.87 7.10
N SER A 65 -2.40 3.68 7.49
CA SER A 65 -2.59 2.45 6.74
C SER A 65 -4.00 1.89 6.97
N ILE A 66 -4.93 2.21 6.07
CA ILE A 66 -6.31 1.69 6.12
C ILE A 66 -6.38 0.17 6.15
N ALA A 67 -5.39 -0.50 5.53
CA ALA A 67 -5.24 -1.95 5.54
C ALA A 67 -5.05 -2.54 6.95
N ASP A 68 -4.53 -1.78 7.91
CA ASP A 68 -4.40 -2.24 9.29
C ASP A 68 -5.75 -2.53 9.94
N ALA A 69 -6.80 -1.78 9.59
CA ALA A 69 -8.14 -2.05 10.11
C ALA A 69 -8.76 -3.35 9.59
N LEU A 70 -8.22 -3.90 8.49
CA LEU A 70 -8.67 -5.17 7.92
C LEU A 70 -7.80 -6.36 8.38
N THR A 71 -6.56 -6.10 8.80
CA THR A 71 -5.57 -7.16 9.06
C THR A 71 -5.19 -7.31 10.53
N LYS A 72 -5.47 -6.29 11.37
CA LYS A 72 -5.07 -6.25 12.78
C LYS A 72 -6.29 -5.95 13.68
N PRO A 73 -6.34 -6.52 14.89
CA PRO A 73 -7.28 -6.08 15.92
C PRO A 73 -6.83 -4.71 16.46
N LEU A 74 -7.41 -3.64 15.94
CA LEU A 74 -7.10 -2.27 16.35
C LEU A 74 -7.88 -1.87 17.61
N GLY A 75 -7.26 -1.01 18.45
CA GLY A 75 -7.98 -0.32 19.52
C GLY A 75 -9.10 0.56 18.96
N ARG A 76 -10.16 0.77 19.76
CA ARG A 76 -11.40 1.44 19.34
C ARG A 76 -11.18 2.75 18.59
N GLU A 77 -10.34 3.63 19.13
CA GLU A 77 -10.05 4.95 18.56
C GLU A 77 -9.44 4.84 17.14
N ARG A 78 -8.43 3.98 16.98
CA ARG A 78 -7.78 3.77 15.68
C ARG A 78 -8.70 3.08 14.68
N PHE A 79 -9.54 2.14 15.14
CA PHE A 79 -10.56 1.52 14.31
C PHE A 79 -11.60 2.54 13.82
N GLU A 80 -12.11 3.41 14.70
CA GLU A 80 -13.09 4.45 14.36
C GLU A 80 -12.51 5.45 13.35
N LYS A 81 -11.26 5.90 13.55
CA LYS A 81 -10.53 6.74 12.58
C LYS A 81 -10.43 6.06 11.21
N MET A 82 -10.03 4.79 11.17
CA MET A 82 -9.84 4.06 9.92
C MET A 82 -11.17 3.76 9.20
N ARG A 83 -12.22 3.44 9.95
CA ARG A 83 -13.58 3.28 9.42
C ARG A 83 -14.08 4.58 8.77
N GLY A 84 -13.78 5.72 9.39
CA GLY A 84 -14.10 7.04 8.82
C GLY A 84 -13.41 7.30 7.49
N PHE A 85 -12.18 6.80 7.28
CA PHE A 85 -11.51 6.91 5.98
C PHE A 85 -12.06 5.95 4.92
N MET A 86 -12.54 4.76 5.32
CA MET A 86 -13.14 3.78 4.38
C MET A 86 -14.49 4.23 3.85
N MET A 87 -15.32 4.81 4.72
CA MET A 87 -16.65 5.28 4.36
C MET A 87 -16.54 6.70 3.78
N HIS A 88 -16.73 6.87 2.47
CA HIS A 88 -16.83 8.19 1.86
C HIS A 88 -17.96 8.98 2.55
N ASN A 89 -17.62 10.00 3.33
CA ASN A 89 -18.60 11.00 3.75
C ASN A 89 -18.78 12.00 2.61
N GLU A 90 -19.77 11.74 1.77
CA GLU A 90 -20.39 12.69 0.84
C GLU A 90 -21.13 13.80 1.63
N GLU A 91 -20.46 14.51 2.55
CA GLU A 91 -21.06 15.68 3.19
C GLU A 91 -20.00 16.75 3.44
N LYS A 92 -19.82 17.58 2.41
CA LYS A 92 -19.95 19.05 2.49
C LYS A 92 -19.78 19.65 1.08
N LYS A 93 -20.86 19.56 0.30
CA LYS A 93 -21.14 20.61 -0.70
C LYS A 93 -21.54 21.85 0.10
N HIS A 94 -20.73 22.90 0.00
CA HIS A 94 -21.21 24.26 0.28
C HIS A 94 -22.16 24.69 -0.83
#